data_AF-A0A397UTY7-F1
#
_entry.id   AF-A0A397UTY7-F1
#
_cell.length_a   1.000
_cell.length_b   1.000
_cell.length_c   1.000
_cell.angle_alpha   90.00
_cell.angle_beta   90.00
_cell.angle_gamma   90.00
#
_symmetry.space_group_name_H-M   'P 1'
#
loop_
_entity.id
_entity.type
_entity.pdbx_description
1 polymer ?
#
loop_
_entity_poly.entity_id
_entity_poly.type
_entity_poly.pdbx_seq_one_letter_code
_entity_poly.pdbx_strand_id
1 'polypeptide(L)'
;MIGNYTNRQLYLEESSKMKDNKSNKKLNNMNIEANEISENDRKYKGKVLIVDDNNDTRDYLADLLNEFDVYHSCNGQNAIRTLKMVKKLPDLILSGK
;
A
#
# COMPACT_ATOMS: atom_id res chain seq x y z
N MET A 1 -43.55 17.38 -11.15
CA MET A 1 -42.42 18.22 -11.58
C MET A 1 -41.14 17.43 -11.31
N ILE A 2 -40.36 17.12 -12.34
CA ILE A 2 -39.14 16.33 -12.22
C ILE A 2 -37.99 17.35 -12.21
N GLY A 3 -37.32 17.52 -11.07
CA GLY A 3 -36.22 18.47 -10.93
C GLY A 3 -34.96 17.95 -11.62
N ASN A 4 -34.36 18.77 -12.48
CA ASN A 4 -33.08 18.48 -13.14
C ASN A 4 -31.93 18.77 -12.17
N TYR A 5 -31.31 17.72 -11.63
CA TYR A 5 -30.12 17.84 -10.80
C TYR A 5 -28.89 18.03 -11.70
N THR A 6 -28.20 19.16 -11.56
CA THR A 6 -26.89 19.39 -12.20
C THR A 6 -25.82 18.55 -11.51
N ASN A 7 -24.87 17.98 -12.28
CA ASN A 7 -23.77 17.12 -11.77
C ASN A 7 -22.96 17.72 -10.58
N ARG A 8 -22.97 19.05 -10.40
CA ARG A 8 -22.36 19.73 -9.25
C ARG A 8 -23.08 19.43 -7.92
N GLN A 9 -24.40 19.21 -7.94
CA GLN A 9 -25.21 18.87 -6.76
C GLN A 9 -24.92 17.42 -6.30
N LEU A 10 -24.71 16.50 -7.24
CA LEU A 10 -24.34 15.10 -6.95
C LEU A 10 -22.98 15.02 -6.22
N TYR A 11 -22.00 15.83 -6.61
CA TYR A 11 -20.67 15.85 -5.99
C TYR A 11 -20.68 16.39 -4.54
N LEU A 12 -21.61 17.29 -4.21
CA LEU A 12 -21.75 17.86 -2.87
C LEU A 12 -22.52 16.95 -1.91
N GLU A 13 -23.46 16.14 -2.42
CA GLU A 13 -24.18 15.15 -1.61
C GLU A 13 -23.30 13.93 -1.26
N GLU A 14 -22.42 13.49 -2.15
CA GLU A 14 -21.49 12.38 -1.88
C GLU A 14 -20.43 12.73 -0.83
N SER A 15 -19.95 13.99 -0.82
CA SER A 15 -18.93 14.45 0.12
C SER A 15 -19.44 14.73 1.55
N SER A 16 -20.76 14.70 1.78
CA SER A 16 -21.37 14.95 3.09
C SER A 16 -21.64 13.70 3.95
N LYS A 17 -21.25 12.49 3.50
CA LYS A 17 -21.57 11.22 4.19
C LYS A 17 -20.48 10.63 5.10
N MET A 18 -19.48 11.40 5.53
CA MET A 18 -18.51 10.93 6.52
C MET A 18 -18.65 11.71 7.82
N LYS A 19 -19.58 11.27 8.67
CA LYS A 19 -19.55 11.51 10.12
C LYS A 19 -19.93 10.25 10.88
N ASP A 20 -18.92 9.75 11.59
CA ASP A 20 -18.96 9.10 12.90
C ASP A 20 -19.72 7.77 13.08
N ASN A 21 -18.97 6.68 13.04
CA ASN A 21 -19.30 5.44 13.75
C ASN A 21 -18.03 4.88 14.41
N LYS A 22 -17.74 5.44 15.58
CA LYS A 22 -16.98 4.79 16.64
C LYS A 22 -17.67 3.46 16.99
N SER A 23 -17.11 2.34 16.52
CA SER A 23 -17.42 1.02 17.08
C SER A 23 -16.16 0.16 17.15
N ASN A 24 -15.47 0.25 18.29
CA ASN A 24 -14.65 -0.83 18.79
C ASN A 24 -15.53 -2.08 18.93
N LYS A 25 -15.45 -3.04 18.00
CA LYS A 25 -15.90 -4.40 18.30
C LYS A 25 -15.22 -5.46 17.44
N LYS A 26 -14.35 -6.19 18.12
CA LYS A 26 -14.00 -7.60 17.91
C LYS A 26 -12.98 -7.87 16.79
N LEU A 27 -11.72 -7.67 17.15
CA LEU A 27 -10.60 -8.50 16.70
C LEU A 27 -11.05 -9.96 16.74
N ASN A 28 -11.28 -10.52 15.56
CA ASN A 28 -11.38 -11.94 15.33
C ASN A 28 -10.03 -12.56 15.66
N ASN A 29 -10.03 -13.30 16.76
CA ASN A 29 -8.96 -14.13 17.30
C ASN A 29 -8.51 -15.17 16.26
N MET A 30 -7.68 -14.78 15.28
CA MET A 30 -6.78 -15.73 14.63
C MET A 30 -5.63 -15.95 15.61
N ASN A 31 -5.64 -17.08 16.31
CA ASN A 31 -4.45 -17.62 16.95
C ASN A 31 -3.43 -17.93 15.85
N ILE A 32 -2.73 -16.90 15.40
CA ILE A 32 -1.38 -17.07 14.90
C ILE A 32 -0.58 -17.10 16.18
N GLU A 33 -0.08 -18.27 16.58
CA GLU A 33 0.99 -18.34 17.58
C GLU A 33 2.06 -17.37 17.10
N ALA A 34 2.08 -16.19 17.73
CA ALA A 34 3.17 -15.25 17.64
C ALA A 34 4.32 -15.94 18.35
N ASN A 35 5.00 -16.82 17.62
CA ASN A 35 6.34 -17.23 17.97
C ASN A 35 7.09 -15.90 18.10
N GLU A 36 7.47 -15.53 19.32
CA GLU A 36 8.28 -14.34 19.60
C GLU A 36 9.64 -14.56 18.94
N ILE A 37 9.69 -14.30 17.64
CA ILE A 37 10.92 -14.27 16.86
C ILE A 37 11.67 -13.07 17.42
N SER A 38 12.74 -13.33 18.15
CA SER A 38 13.58 -12.30 18.73
C SER A 38 13.92 -11.28 17.64
N GLU A 39 13.91 -9.98 17.96
CA GLU A 39 14.11 -8.92 16.97
C GLU A 39 15.43 -9.06 16.18
N ASN A 40 16.35 -9.88 16.68
CA ASN A 40 17.65 -10.19 16.10
C ASN A 40 17.64 -11.36 15.07
N ASP A 41 16.55 -12.12 14.94
CA ASP A 41 16.45 -13.25 14.00
C ASP A 41 15.92 -12.85 12.61
N ARG A 42 15.63 -11.56 12.37
CA ARG A 42 15.18 -11.03 11.07
C ARG A 42 16.31 -10.93 10.03
N LYS A 43 17.21 -11.92 10.01
CA LYS A 43 18.45 -11.96 9.21
C LYS A 43 18.20 -11.93 7.69
N TYR A 44 16.96 -12.14 7.25
CA TYR A 44 16.55 -11.95 5.86
C TYR A 44 15.25 -11.13 5.76
N LYS A 45 15.38 -9.80 5.80
CA LYS A 45 14.35 -8.91 5.25
C LYS A 45 14.46 -8.99 3.73
N GLY A 46 13.55 -9.70 3.08
CA GLY A 46 13.49 -9.78 1.61
C GLY A 46 13.45 -8.38 0.99
N LYS A 47 13.99 -8.24 -0.23
CA LYS A 47 14.00 -6.97 -0.98
C LYS A 47 12.77 -6.90 -1.87
N VAL A 48 12.02 -5.79 -1.81
CA VAL A 48 10.83 -5.58 -2.65
C VAL A 48 11.03 -4.33 -3.49
N LEU A 49 10.71 -4.41 -4.79
CA LEU A 49 10.63 -3.23 -5.66
C LEU A 49 9.17 -2.95 -6.02
N ILE A 50 8.68 -1.77 -5.65
CA ILE A 50 7.34 -1.27 -6.02
C ILE A 50 7.48 -0.37 -7.24
N VAL A 51 6.70 -0.62 -8.28
CA VAL A 51 6.66 0.15 -9.51
C VAL A 51 5.24 0.63 -9.75
N ASP A 52 4.96 1.88 -9.39
CA ASP A 52 3.62 2.46 -9.49
C ASP A 52 3.76 3.97 -9.71
N ASP A 53 3.03 4.49 -10.71
CA ASP A 53 3.04 5.92 -11.05
C ASP A 53 2.18 6.74 -10.09
N ASN A 54 1.23 6.11 -9.38
CA ASN A 54 0.46 6.73 -8.31
C ASN A 54 1.27 6.74 -7.00
N ASN A 55 1.51 7.96 -6.48
CA ASN A 55 2.27 8.14 -5.24
C ASN A 55 1.55 7.56 -4.02
N ASP A 56 0.23 7.75 -3.91
CA ASP A 56 -0.55 7.33 -2.75
C ASP A 56 -0.53 5.80 -2.61
N THR A 57 -0.69 5.08 -3.72
CA THR A 57 -0.61 3.61 -3.75
C THR A 57 0.78 3.14 -3.36
N ARG A 58 1.82 3.79 -3.89
CA ARG A 58 3.21 3.41 -3.65
C ARG A 58 3.62 3.62 -2.19
N ASP A 59 3.18 4.73 -1.59
CA ASP A 59 3.46 5.07 -0.20
C ASP A 59 2.68 4.13 0.74
N TYR A 60 1.41 3.86 0.45
CA TYR A 60 0.61 2.88 1.19
C TYR A 60 1.24 1.48 1.17
N LEU A 61 1.73 1.02 0.01
CA LEU A 61 2.40 -0.28 -0.10
C LEU A 61 3.74 -0.31 0.62
N ALA A 62 4.49 0.80 0.62
CA ALA A 62 5.74 0.90 1.36
C ALA A 62 5.51 0.81 2.89
N ASP A 63 4.49 1.50 3.39
CA ASP A 63 4.08 1.43 4.80
C ASP A 63 3.62 0.03 5.20
N LEU A 64 2.86 -0.64 4.32
CA LEU A 64 2.38 -2.01 4.54
C LEU A 64 3.53 -3.04 4.56
N LEU A 65 4.59 -2.79 3.78
CA LEU A 65 5.75 -3.67 3.64
C LEU A 65 6.96 -3.18 4.45
N ASN A 66 6.74 -2.42 5.52
CA ASN A 66 7.80 -1.82 6.34
C ASN A 66 8.78 -2.82 7.00
N GLU A 67 8.41 -4.11 7.04
CA GLU A 67 9.27 -5.17 7.54
C GLU A 67 10.36 -5.59 6.53
N PHE A 68 10.20 -5.24 5.25
CA PHE A 68 11.09 -5.59 4.14
C PHE A 68 12.04 -4.43 3.77
N ASP A 69 13.04 -4.72 2.95
CA ASP A 69 13.88 -3.69 2.31
C ASP A 69 13.19 -3.22 1.03
N VAL A 70 12.41 -2.14 1.12
CA VAL A 70 11.54 -1.65 0.06
C VAL A 70 12.22 -0.54 -0.76
N TYR A 71 12.25 -0.74 -2.08
CA TYR A 71 12.61 0.26 -3.08
C TYR A 71 11.38 0.64 -3.89
N HIS A 72 11.35 1.86 -4.40
CA HIS A 72 10.22 2.37 -5.18
C HIS A 72 10.68 3.01 -6.49
N SER A 73 9.86 2.87 -7.53
CA SER A 73 10.03 3.51 -8.83
C SER A 73 8.68 4.02 -9.33
N CYS A 74 8.67 5.22 -9.90
CA CYS A 74 7.44 5.84 -10.45
C CYS A 74 7.08 5.34 -11.85
N ASN A 75 7.96 4.59 -12.51
CA ASN A 75 7.69 4.03 -13.83
C ASN A 75 8.59 2.82 -14.15
N GLY A 76 8.23 2.09 -15.20
CA GLY A 76 8.96 0.92 -15.66
C GLY A 76 10.39 1.22 -16.14
N GLN A 77 10.64 2.38 -16.74
CA GLN A 77 11.98 2.73 -17.24
C GLN A 77 12.98 2.91 -16.09
N ASN A 78 12.56 3.63 -15.05
CA ASN A 78 13.35 3.81 -13.84
C ASN A 78 13.51 2.49 -13.09
N ALA A 79 12.49 1.63 -13.07
CA ALA A 79 12.58 0.30 -12.47
C ALA A 79 13.65 -0.55 -13.18
N ILE A 80 13.66 -0.58 -14.51
CA ILE A 80 14.68 -1.30 -15.29
C ILE A 80 16.08 -0.72 -15.04
N ARG A 81 16.22 0.60 -14.93
CA ARG A 81 17.51 1.23 -14.58
C ARG A 81 17.99 0.77 -13.20
N THR A 82 17.11 0.79 -12.20
CA THR A 82 17.42 0.31 -10.85
C THR A 82 17.86 -1.15 -10.87
N LEU A 83 17.12 -2.03 -11.56
CA LEU A 83 17.44 -3.45 -11.67
C LEU A 83 18.80 -3.72 -12.32
N LYS A 84 19.23 -2.88 -13.26
CA LYS A 84 20.56 -2.99 -13.90
C LYS A 84 21.71 -2.52 -13.00
N MET A 85 21.43 -1.66 -12.01
CA MET A 85 22.45 -1.06 -11.14
C MET A 85 22.67 -1.85 -9.85
N VAL A 86 21.68 -2.61 -9.40
CA VAL A 86 21.77 -3.37 -8.14
C VAL A 86 22.58 -4.65 -8.31
N LYS A 87 23.45 -4.95 -7.33
CA LYS A 87 24.23 -6.21 -7.31
C LYS A 87 23.37 -7.45 -7.01
N LYS A 88 22.31 -7.28 -6.22
CA LYS A 88 21.32 -8.31 -5.89
C LYS A 88 19.95 -7.81 -6.35
N LEU A 89 19.24 -8.63 -7.11
CA LEU A 89 17.88 -8.33 -7.55
C LEU A 89 16.89 -8.36 -6.36
N PRO A 90 15.76 -7.63 -6.47
CA PRO A 90 14.68 -7.77 -5.51
C PRO A 90 14.13 -9.19 -5.54
N ASP A 91 13.68 -9.67 -4.38
CA ASP A 91 13.07 -10.98 -4.21
C ASP A 91 11.58 -10.96 -4.67
N LEU A 92 10.97 -9.77 -4.73
CA LEU A 92 9.61 -9.52 -5.27
C LEU A 92 9.54 -8.18 -6.00
N ILE A 93 8.81 -8.13 -7.12
CA ILE A 93 8.46 -6.88 -7.81
C ILE A 93 6.94 -6.75 -7.84
N LEU A 94 6.43 -5.62 -7.35
CA LEU A 94 5.03 -5.24 -7.45
C LEU A 94 4.89 -4.16 -8.52
N SER A 95 4.04 -4.39 -9.52
CA SER A 95 3.79 -3.41 -10.59
C SER A 95 2.32 -3.03 -10.59
N GLY A 96 2.05 -1.72 -10.49
CA GLY A 96 0.74 -1.12 -10.74
C GLY A 96 0.31 -1.29 -12.20
N LYS A 97 -0.97 -1.00 -12.46
CA LYS A 97 -1.60 -1.14 -13.78
C LYS A 97 -1.54 0.17 -14.57
#